data_AF-A0A2E1Q8P6-F1
#
_entry.id   AF-A0A2E1Q8P6-F1
#
_cell.length_a   1.000
_cell.length_b   1.000
_cell.length_c   1.000
_cell.angle_alpha   90.00
_cell.angle_beta   90.00
_cell.angle_gamma   90.00
#
_symmetry.space_group_name_H-M   'P 1'
#
loop_
_entity.id
_entity.type
_entity.pdbx_description
1 polymer ?
#
loop_
_entity_poly.entity_id
_entity_poly.type
_entity_poly.pdbx_seq_one_letter_code
_entity_poly.pdbx_strand_id
1 'polypeptide(L)' 'KVGERWFPTRFIFKDELKKNSKGTEWIIKDIQFDQDIPEVIFSKSNLRK' A
#
# COMPACT_ATOMS: atom_id res chain seq x y z
N LYS A 1 -13.52 -8.06 -1.14
CA LYS A 1 -14.31 -6.92 -1.68
C LYS A 1 -14.29 -5.82 -0.65
N VAL A 2 -13.80 -4.63 -1.00
CA VAL A 2 -13.74 -3.46 -0.11
C VAL A 2 -14.67 -2.42 -0.73
N GLY A 3 -15.82 -2.18 -0.09
CA GLY A 3 -16.93 -1.44 -0.71
C GLY A 3 -17.39 -2.09 -2.01
N GLU A 4 -17.36 -1.34 -3.11
CA GLU A 4 -17.69 -1.84 -4.46
C GLU A 4 -16.49 -2.37 -5.24
N ARG A 5 -15.27 -2.21 -4.71
CA ARG A 5 -14.02 -2.54 -5.40
C ARG A 5 -13.46 -3.88 -4.96
N TRP A 6 -12.88 -4.62 -5.89
CA TRP A 6 -12.06 -5.79 -5.58
C TRP A 6 -10.63 -5.32 -5.28
N PHE A 7 -10.19 -5.53 -4.04
CA PHE A 7 -8.85 -5.12 -3.60
C PHE A 7 -8.21 -6.25 -2.76
N PRO A 8 -6.98 -6.67 -3.10
CA PRO A 8 -6.25 -7.67 -2.32
C PRO A 8 -5.65 -7.03 -1.07
N THR A 9 -6.12 -7.43 0.11
CA THR A 9 -5.59 -6.92 1.39
C THR A 9 -4.31 -7.59 1.84
N ARG A 10 -3.94 -8.72 1.22
CA ARG A 10 -2.70 -9.43 1.47
C ARG A 10 -2.08 -9.84 0.15
N PHE A 11 -0.82 -9.52 -0.05
CA PHE A 11 -0.06 -10.02 -1.19
C PHE A 11 1.40 -10.24 -0.80
N ILE A 12 2.00 -11.27 -1.41
CA ILE A 12 3.36 -11.68 -1.16
C ILE A 12 4.13 -11.47 -2.46
N PHE A 13 5.13 -10.60 -2.41
CA PHE A 13 6.06 -10.42 -3.51
C PHE A 13 7.30 -11.26 -3.26
N LYS A 14 7.60 -12.20 -4.15
CA LYS A 14 8.78 -13.07 -4.03
C LYS A 14 9.67 -12.90 -5.25
N ASP A 15 10.95 -12.66 -4.99
CA ASP A 15 11.99 -12.67 -6.00
C ASP A 15 12.45 -14.11 -6.22
N GLU A 16 12.07 -14.69 -7.37
CA GLU A 16 12.37 -16.07 -7.73
C GLU A 16 13.86 -16.31 -8.03
N LEU A 17 14.63 -15.28 -8.35
CA LEU A 17 16.07 -15.41 -8.59
C LEU A 17 16.89 -15.39 -7.29
N LYS A 18 16.33 -14.80 -6.23
CA LYS A 18 16.97 -14.70 -4.93
C LYS A 18 16.59 -15.87 -4.02
N LYS A 19 17.31 -16.99 -4.18
CA LYS A 19 17.05 -18.29 -3.53
C LYS A 19 16.86 -18.26 -2.00
N ASN A 20 17.50 -17.32 -1.30
CA ASN A 20 17.39 -17.17 0.17
C ASN A 20 16.38 -16.10 0.60
N SER A 21 15.67 -15.48 -0.34
CA SER A 21 14.67 -14.45 -0.05
C SER A 21 13.39 -15.09 0.46
N LYS A 22 12.89 -14.57 1.59
CA LYS A 22 11.55 -14.91 2.11
C LYS A 22 10.44 -14.11 1.40
N GLY A 23 10.81 -13.23 0.46
CA GLY A 23 9.91 -12.27 -0.15
C GLY A 23 9.54 -11.11 0.79
N THR A 24 8.63 -10.28 0.31
CA THR A 24 8.03 -9.17 1.04
C THR A 24 6.54 -9.41 1.12
N GLU A 25 6.03 -9.53 2.35
CA GLU A 25 4.61 -9.63 2.60
C GLU A 25 4.02 -8.25 2.88
N TRP A 26 2.91 -7.97 2.21
CA TRP A 26 2.14 -6.75 2.40
C TRP A 26 0.80 -7.13 3.02
N ILE A 27 0.49 -6.56 4.18
CA ILE A 27 -0.78 -6.75 4.90
C ILE A 27 -1.42 -5.38 5.10
N ILE A 28 -2.49 -5.13 4.35
CA ILE A 28 -3.35 -3.95 4.50
C ILE A 28 -4.33 -4.24 5.64
N LYS A 29 -4.15 -3.55 6.77
CA LYS A 29 -5.01 -3.68 7.96
C LYS A 29 -6.30 -2.86 7.84
N ASP A 30 -6.22 -1.68 7.23
CA ASP A 30 -7.34 -0.77 7.04
C ASP A 30 -7.20 -0.03 5.70
N ILE A 31 -8.33 0.26 5.06
CA ILE A 31 -8.41 0.95 3.78
C ILE A 31 -9.73 1.70 3.67
N GLN A 32 -9.65 2.95 3.27
CA GLN A 32 -10.81 3.82 3.01
C GLN A 32 -10.72 4.34 1.57
N PHE A 33 -11.85 4.36 0.88
CA PHE A 33 -11.94 4.90 -0.47
C PHE A 33 -12.66 6.24 -0.48
N ASP A 34 -12.35 7.03 -1.50
CA ASP A 34 -13.02 8.32 -1.78
C ASP A 34 -12.98 9.28 -0.59
N GLN A 35 -11.92 9.18 0.23
CA GLN A 35 -11.61 10.16 1.26
C GLN A 35 -11.14 11.46 0.63
N ASP A 36 -11.58 12.58 1.17
CA ASP A 36 -11.13 13.91 0.76
C ASP A 36 -9.74 14.17 1.38
N ILE A 37 -8.72 14.24 0.53
CA ILE A 37 -7.34 14.46 0.96
C ILE A 37 -6.92 15.86 0.49
N PRO A 38 -6.70 16.82 1.41
CA PRO A 38 -6.28 18.18 1.04
C PRO A 38 -5.02 18.19 0.19
N GLU A 39 -5.01 18.97 -0.90
CA GLU A 39 -3.87 19.03 -1.85
C GLU A 39 -2.54 19.38 -1.19
N VAL A 40 -2.57 20.21 -0.14
CA VAL A 40 -1.39 20.61 0.62
C VAL A 40 -0.58 19.39 1.08
N ILE A 41 -1.23 18.27 1.44
CA ILE A 41 -0.58 17.04 1.90
C ILE A 41 0.44 16.53 0.88
N PHE A 42 0.17 16.67 -0.41
CA PHE A 42 1.03 16.21 -1.50
C PHE A 42 2.19 17.17 -1.83
N SER A 43 2.48 18.15 -0.97
CA SER A 43 3.62 19.05 -1.16
C SER A 43 4.96 18.43 -0.74
N LYS A 44 6.04 18.78 -1.46
CA LYS A 44 7.41 18.38 -1.09
C LYS A 44 7.83 18.88 0.29
N SER A 45 7.30 20.03 0.72
CA SER A 45 7.52 20.56 2.06
C SER A 45 7.01 19.63 3.15
N ASN A 46 5.88 18.93 2.95
CA ASN A 46 5.35 17.99 3.93
C ASN A 46 6.17 16.70 4.10
N LEU A 47 7.10 16.43 3.18
CA LEU A 47 8.06 15.32 3.32
C LEU A 47 9.29 15.70 4.15
N ARG A 48 9.45 16.98 4.47
CA ARG A 48 10.53 17.47 5.32
C ARG A 48 10.06 17.44 6.77
N LYS A 49 10.77 16.69 7.61
CA LYS A 49 10.57 16.60 9.06
C LYS A 49 11.56 17.50 9.78
#